data_AF-A0A9E5EWK5-F1
#
_entry.id   AF-A0A9E5EWK5-F1
#
_cell.length_a   1.000
_cell.length_b   1.000
_cell.length_c   1.000
_cell.angle_alpha   90.00
_cell.angle_beta   90.00
_cell.angle_gamma   90.00
#
_symmetry.space_group_name_H-M   'P 1'
#
loop_
_entity.id
_entity.type
_entity.pdbx_description
1 polymer ?
#
loop_
_entity_poly.entity_id
_entity_poly.type
_entity_poly.pdbx_seq_one_letter_code
_entity_poly.pdbx_strand_id
1 'polypeptide(L)'
;MNATLITLTLSLAISQADAGFVLEPGFKLLLNGKDLTGWRYSNGPAFDGKANASDGRYSAKDGKIIVNPGKGTAQMWTVQEFPTDFHLKLEFRAEVNADSGVFIRKPQLQCRDYLVAGPYKDLKKYKAQDWNEIEVI
;
A
#
# COMPACT_ATOMS: atom_id res chain seq x y z
N MET A 1 -41.53 30.23 21.30
CA MET A 1 -41.05 29.81 19.97
C MET A 1 -39.73 29.12 20.20
N ASN A 2 -39.69 27.79 20.01
CA ASN A 2 -38.60 26.94 20.48
C ASN A 2 -37.55 26.82 19.37
N ALA A 3 -36.32 27.24 19.64
CA ALA A 3 -35.19 27.00 18.74
C ALA A 3 -34.51 25.67 19.13
N THR A 4 -34.68 24.66 18.28
CA THR A 4 -33.98 23.37 18.39
C THR A 4 -32.57 23.53 17.83
N LEU A 5 -31.55 23.36 18.68
CA LEU A 5 -30.14 23.29 18.27
C LEU A 5 -29.86 21.86 17.80
N ILE A 6 -29.57 21.67 16.50
CA ILE A 6 -29.10 20.39 15.96
C ILE A 6 -27.56 20.46 15.92
N THR A 7 -26.91 19.81 16.87
CA THR A 7 -25.45 19.62 16.83
C THR A 7 -25.14 18.51 15.83
N LEU A 8 -24.66 18.89 14.64
CA LEU A 8 -24.16 17.95 13.66
C LEU A 8 -22.74 17.52 14.09
N THR A 9 -22.63 16.38 14.78
CA THR A 9 -21.33 15.74 14.99
C THR A 9 -20.86 15.15 13.67
N LEU A 10 -20.01 15.90 12.96
CA LEU A 10 -19.26 15.39 11.83
C LEU A 10 -18.23 14.40 12.37
N SER A 11 -18.58 13.11 12.37
CA SER A 11 -17.61 12.04 12.59
C SER A 11 -16.65 12.03 11.39
N LEU A 12 -15.51 12.70 11.53
CA LEU A 12 -14.36 12.42 10.69
C LEU A 12 -14.07 10.93 10.87
N ALA A 13 -14.27 10.14 9.80
CA ALA A 13 -13.67 8.83 9.70
C ALA A 13 -12.16 9.04 9.76
N ILE A 14 -11.58 8.85 10.95
CA ILE A 14 -10.14 8.77 11.13
C ILE A 14 -9.71 7.61 10.25
N SER A 15 -9.01 7.93 9.16
CA SER A 15 -8.32 6.97 8.32
C SER A 15 -7.55 6.02 9.23
N GLN A 16 -7.84 4.74 9.11
CA GLN A 16 -7.21 3.65 9.83
C GLN A 16 -5.75 3.46 9.32
N ALA A 17 -4.94 4.52 9.41
CA ALA A 17 -3.52 4.35 9.69
C ALA A 17 -3.49 4.02 11.19
N ASP A 18 -3.19 2.77 11.48
CA ASP A 18 -3.39 2.14 12.78
C ASP A 18 -2.94 3.05 13.92
N ALA A 19 -3.85 3.39 14.84
CA ALA A 19 -3.62 4.39 15.89
C ALA A 19 -2.52 3.99 16.91
N GLY A 20 -1.83 2.87 16.67
CA GLY A 20 -0.73 2.35 17.46
C GLY A 20 0.48 1.87 16.63
N PHE A 21 0.61 2.19 15.33
CA PHE A 21 1.83 1.84 14.59
C PHE A 21 3.04 2.57 15.19
N VAL A 22 3.99 1.80 15.71
CA VAL A 22 5.27 2.30 16.20
C VAL A 22 6.37 1.78 15.28
N LEU A 23 7.11 2.71 14.67
CA LEU A 23 8.25 2.37 13.84
C LEU A 23 9.32 1.68 14.69
N GLU A 24 9.70 0.47 14.31
CA GLU A 24 10.77 -0.27 14.97
C GLU A 24 12.11 0.48 14.87
N PRO A 25 12.93 0.50 15.94
CA PRO A 25 14.26 1.11 15.89
C PRO A 25 15.11 0.54 14.74
N GLY A 26 15.72 1.43 13.95
CA GLY A 26 16.54 1.04 12.80
C GLY A 26 15.78 0.92 11.48
N PHE A 27 14.45 0.93 11.48
CA PHE A 27 13.65 1.03 10.27
C PHE A 27 13.45 2.48 9.84
N LYS A 28 13.28 2.68 8.54
CA LYS A 28 12.86 3.94 7.93
C LYS A 28 11.55 3.71 7.19
N LEU A 29 10.59 4.61 7.38
CA LEU A 29 9.34 4.58 6.62
C LEU A 29 9.60 4.82 5.13
N LEU A 30 9.04 3.93 4.31
CA LEU A 30 8.98 4.10 2.86
C LEU A 30 7.76 4.93 2.43
N LEU A 31 6.66 4.81 3.17
CA LEU A 31 5.44 5.59 2.97
C LEU A 31 5.47 6.81 3.89
N ASN A 32 5.22 7.99 3.34
CA ASN A 32 5.06 9.22 4.14
C ASN A 32 3.63 9.40 4.70
N GLY A 33 2.72 8.49 4.35
CA GLY A 33 1.33 8.47 4.78
C GLY A 33 0.39 9.50 4.13
N LYS A 34 0.90 10.34 3.22
CA LYS A 34 0.18 11.49 2.65
C LYS A 34 -0.01 11.39 1.14
N ASP A 35 1.06 11.11 0.40
CA ASP A 35 1.10 11.19 -1.06
C ASP A 35 2.10 10.17 -1.63
N LEU A 36 2.31 10.18 -2.95
CA LEU A 36 3.23 9.28 -3.65
C LEU A 36 4.67 9.82 -3.73
N THR A 37 5.06 10.74 -2.83
CA THR A 37 6.44 11.22 -2.76
C THR A 37 7.42 10.06 -2.55
N GLY A 38 8.52 10.09 -3.29
CA GLY A 38 9.51 9.02 -3.30
C GLY A 38 9.16 7.84 -4.21
N TRP A 39 8.09 7.94 -5.01
CA TRP A 39 7.69 6.93 -5.99
C TRP A 39 7.67 7.48 -7.41
N ARG A 40 7.97 6.62 -8.39
CA ARG A 40 7.95 6.96 -9.83
C ARG A 40 7.61 5.76 -10.71
N TYR A 41 7.31 6.02 -11.97
CA TYR A 41 7.47 5.02 -13.03
C TYR A 41 8.92 4.98 -13.54
N SER A 42 9.33 3.87 -14.14
CA SER A 42 10.74 3.57 -14.49
C SER A 42 11.41 4.70 -15.25
N ASN A 43 10.70 5.28 -16.22
CA ASN A 43 11.17 6.37 -17.06
C ASN A 43 10.32 7.64 -16.89
N GLY A 44 9.61 7.78 -15.76
CA GLY A 44 8.75 8.92 -15.47
C GLY A 44 9.32 9.86 -14.42
N PRO A 45 8.82 11.10 -14.33
CA PRO A 45 9.12 11.96 -13.19
C PRO A 45 8.59 11.33 -11.90
N ALA A 46 9.18 11.74 -10.77
CA ALA A 46 8.64 11.39 -9.46
C ALA A 46 7.21 11.92 -9.28
N PHE A 47 6.44 11.22 -8.46
CA PHE A 47 5.08 11.61 -8.06
C PHE A 47 5.07 12.48 -6.80
N ASP A 48 6.15 13.20 -6.53
CA ASP A 48 6.30 14.02 -5.33
C ASP A 48 5.16 15.05 -5.19
N GLY A 49 4.55 15.05 -4.00
CA GLY A 49 3.37 15.86 -3.67
C GLY A 49 2.06 15.42 -4.33
N LYS A 50 2.04 14.34 -5.12
CA LYS A 50 0.84 13.89 -5.85
C LYS A 50 0.14 12.75 -5.13
N ALA A 51 -1.18 12.90 -4.96
CA ALA A 51 -2.02 11.82 -4.44
C ALA A 51 -2.22 10.67 -5.44
N ASN A 52 -2.01 10.89 -6.75
CA ASN A 52 -2.24 9.91 -7.81
C ASN A 52 -1.07 9.85 -8.79
N ALA A 53 -0.77 8.66 -9.28
CA ALA A 53 0.09 8.47 -10.44
C ALA A 53 -0.61 9.01 -11.70
N SER A 54 0.17 9.29 -12.74
CA SER A 54 -0.31 9.99 -13.94
C SER A 54 -1.43 9.27 -14.70
N ASP A 55 -1.53 7.95 -14.58
CA ASP A 55 -2.55 7.10 -15.21
C ASP A 55 -3.64 6.63 -14.22
N GLY A 56 -3.58 7.10 -12.96
CA GLY A 56 -4.50 6.68 -11.90
C GLY A 56 -4.30 5.25 -11.42
N ARG A 57 -3.28 4.51 -11.88
CA ARG A 57 -3.06 3.12 -11.45
C ARG A 57 -2.72 3.02 -9.97
N TYR A 58 -2.06 4.03 -9.43
CA TYR A 58 -1.69 4.08 -8.03
C TYR A 58 -2.16 5.38 -7.40
N SER A 59 -2.63 5.27 -6.17
CA SER A 59 -3.06 6.42 -5.37
C SER A 59 -2.59 6.28 -3.93
N ALA A 60 -2.28 7.40 -3.29
CA ALA A 60 -2.01 7.46 -1.86
C ALA A 60 -3.26 7.97 -1.15
N LYS A 61 -3.72 7.20 -0.17
CA LYS A 61 -4.91 7.54 0.61
C LYS A 61 -4.85 6.83 1.95
N ASP A 62 -5.24 7.50 3.03
CA ASP A 62 -5.37 6.89 4.36
C ASP A 62 -4.10 6.16 4.82
N GLY A 63 -2.92 6.77 4.65
CA GLY A 63 -1.64 6.17 5.08
C GLY A 63 -1.07 5.09 4.16
N LYS A 64 -1.76 4.69 3.10
CA LYS A 64 -1.39 3.55 2.23
C LYS A 64 -1.33 3.93 0.75
N ILE A 65 -0.61 3.10 -0.01
CA ILE A 65 -0.70 3.08 -1.48
C ILE A 65 -1.77 2.07 -1.88
N ILE A 66 -2.69 2.51 -2.73
CA ILE A 66 -3.76 1.70 -3.31
C ILE A 66 -3.41 1.44 -4.78
N VAL A 67 -3.43 0.17 -5.17
CA VAL A 67 -3.32 -0.25 -6.57
C VAL A 67 -4.73 -0.37 -7.16
N ASN A 68 -5.04 0.48 -8.13
CA ASN A 68 -6.34 0.53 -8.77
C ASN A 68 -6.42 -0.48 -9.94
N PRO A 69 -7.58 -1.09 -10.21
CA PRO A 69 -7.77 -1.93 -11.39
C PRO A 69 -7.51 -1.17 -12.69
N GLY A 70 -6.98 -1.85 -13.71
CA GLY A 70 -6.72 -1.25 -15.01
C GLY A 70 -6.13 -2.23 -16.02
N LYS A 71 -6.12 -1.86 -17.30
CA LYS A 71 -5.61 -2.70 -18.39
C LYS A 71 -4.09 -2.71 -18.44
N GLY A 72 -3.52 -3.89 -18.65
CA GLY A 72 -2.06 -4.08 -18.75
C GLY A 72 -1.34 -3.97 -17.41
N THR A 73 -0.04 -4.25 -17.45
CA THR A 73 0.85 -4.19 -16.29
C THR A 73 1.38 -2.78 -16.11
N ALA A 74 1.29 -2.28 -14.90
CA ALA A 74 1.98 -1.07 -14.47
C ALA A 74 2.78 -1.41 -13.22
N GLN A 75 3.90 -0.74 -13.07
CA GLN A 75 4.88 -0.93 -11.99
C GLN A 75 5.33 0.45 -11.53
N MET A 76 5.55 0.61 -10.23
CA MET A 76 6.22 1.78 -9.67
C MET A 76 7.49 1.36 -8.95
N TRP A 77 8.42 2.29 -8.83
CA TRP A 77 9.70 2.12 -8.18
C TRP A 77 9.89 3.20 -7.13
N THR A 78 10.66 2.88 -6.10
CA THR A 78 11.22 3.88 -5.21
C THR A 78 12.15 4.79 -6.02
N VAL A 79 12.11 6.08 -5.72
CA VAL A 79 13.11 7.04 -6.22
C VAL A 79 14.43 6.80 -5.51
N GLN A 80 14.36 6.51 -4.20
CA GLN A 80 15.52 6.11 -3.40
C GLN A 80 16.01 4.72 -3.81
N GLU A 81 17.33 4.56 -3.87
CA GLU A 81 18.01 3.27 -3.94
C GLU A 81 18.43 2.79 -2.53
N PHE A 82 18.58 1.49 -2.39
CA PHE A 82 18.91 0.83 -1.13
C PHE A 82 20.19 0.00 -1.28
N PRO A 83 20.99 -0.17 -0.21
CA PRO A 83 22.15 -1.04 -0.21
C PRO A 83 21.78 -2.47 -0.62
N THR A 84 22.78 -3.28 -0.96
CA THR A 84 22.58 -4.70 -1.31
C THR A 84 21.75 -5.41 -0.24
N ASP A 85 22.16 -5.25 1.02
CA ASP A 85 21.53 -5.87 2.18
C ASP A 85 20.64 -4.86 2.89
N PHE A 86 19.37 -5.22 3.06
CA PHE A 86 18.40 -4.42 3.80
C PHE A 86 17.29 -5.32 4.32
N HIS A 87 16.68 -4.91 5.43
CA HIS A 87 15.50 -5.55 5.98
C HIS A 87 14.25 -4.79 5.51
N LEU A 88 13.36 -5.45 4.78
CA LEU A 88 12.05 -4.93 4.38
C LEU A 88 10.93 -5.58 5.16
N LYS A 89 10.09 -4.76 5.79
CA LYS A 89 8.79 -5.14 6.34
C LYS A 89 7.69 -4.35 5.65
N LEU A 90 6.62 -5.01 5.24
CA LEU A 90 5.43 -4.36 4.70
C LEU A 90 4.18 -5.18 4.97
N GLU A 91 3.05 -4.51 5.00
CA GLU A 91 1.74 -5.13 5.01
C GLU A 91 1.04 -4.93 3.66
N PHE A 92 0.29 -5.93 3.22
CA PHE A 92 -0.58 -5.83 2.05
C PHE A 92 -1.97 -6.39 2.35
N ARG A 93 -2.98 -5.85 1.67
CA ARG A 93 -4.33 -6.38 1.64
C ARG A 93 -4.76 -6.56 0.21
N ALA A 94 -5.14 -7.78 -0.15
CA ALA A 94 -5.58 -8.12 -1.50
C ALA A 94 -7.11 -8.25 -1.56
N GLU A 95 -7.75 -7.46 -2.41
CA GLU A 95 -9.16 -7.68 -2.75
C GLU A 95 -9.33 -8.95 -3.60
N VAL A 96 -10.58 -9.41 -3.75
CA VAL A 96 -10.89 -10.62 -4.52
C VAL A 96 -10.33 -10.50 -5.95
N ASN A 97 -9.61 -11.54 -6.40
CA ASN A 97 -8.90 -11.58 -7.68
C ASN A 97 -7.73 -10.58 -7.86
N ALA A 98 -7.33 -9.84 -6.83
CA ALA A 98 -6.18 -8.95 -6.94
C ALA A 98 -4.90 -9.77 -7.19
N ASP A 99 -4.09 -9.33 -8.16
CA ASP A 99 -2.78 -9.90 -8.47
C ASP A 99 -1.76 -8.76 -8.59
N SER A 100 -0.80 -8.72 -7.67
CA SER A 100 0.27 -7.75 -7.60
C SER A 100 1.53 -8.42 -7.04
N GLY A 101 2.58 -7.64 -6.81
CA GLY A 101 3.76 -8.14 -6.13
C GLY A 101 4.84 -7.11 -5.91
N VAL A 102 5.79 -7.47 -5.06
CA VAL A 102 6.93 -6.67 -4.65
C VAL A 102 8.18 -7.18 -5.36
N PHE A 103 8.92 -6.27 -5.98
CA PHE A 103 10.19 -6.59 -6.63
C PHE A 103 11.36 -6.14 -5.75
N ILE A 104 12.13 -7.11 -5.27
CA ILE A 104 13.45 -6.89 -4.69
C ILE A 104 14.47 -7.35 -5.74
N ARG A 105 14.73 -6.48 -6.73
CA ARG A 105 15.61 -6.73 -7.89
C ARG A 105 15.17 -7.83 -8.87
N LYS A 106 14.40 -8.83 -8.42
CA LYS A 106 13.81 -10.05 -9.05
C LYS A 106 14.33 -11.32 -8.35
N PRO A 107 13.53 -12.42 -8.28
CA PRO A 107 12.16 -12.57 -8.79
C PRO A 107 11.12 -11.77 -7.99
N GLN A 108 9.88 -11.71 -8.49
CA GLN A 108 8.77 -11.03 -7.83
C GLN A 108 8.27 -11.85 -6.63
N LEU A 109 8.12 -11.19 -5.48
CA LEU A 109 7.35 -11.73 -4.37
C LEU A 109 5.88 -11.40 -4.62
N GLN A 110 5.02 -12.43 -4.66
CA GLN A 110 3.62 -12.23 -4.95
C GLN A 110 2.89 -11.52 -3.80
N CYS A 111 1.93 -10.66 -4.15
CA CYS A 111 1.01 -10.01 -3.21
C CYS A 111 -0.37 -10.03 -3.86
N ARG A 112 -1.17 -11.04 -3.53
CA ARG A 112 -2.38 -11.38 -4.29
C ARG A 112 -3.44 -11.99 -3.40
N ASP A 113 -4.63 -12.17 -3.96
CA ASP A 113 -5.66 -13.02 -3.37
C ASP A 113 -5.30 -14.49 -3.57
N TYR A 114 -4.42 -15.04 -2.74
CA TYR A 114 -3.77 -16.33 -2.99
C TYR A 114 -4.75 -17.49 -3.22
N LEU A 115 -5.84 -17.52 -2.45
CA LEU A 115 -6.82 -18.62 -2.51
C LEU A 115 -7.59 -18.62 -3.83
N VAL A 116 -7.66 -17.49 -4.53
CA VAL A 116 -8.36 -17.36 -5.82
C VAL A 116 -7.36 -17.23 -6.97
N ALA A 117 -6.41 -16.30 -6.86
CA ALA A 117 -5.37 -16.01 -7.83
C ALA A 117 -4.11 -16.87 -7.59
N GLY A 118 -3.94 -17.93 -8.40
CA GLY A 118 -2.75 -18.77 -8.39
C GLY A 118 -2.94 -20.17 -7.80
N PRO A 119 -1.85 -20.96 -7.67
CA PRO A 119 -1.94 -22.38 -7.33
C PRO A 119 -2.11 -22.67 -5.84
N TYR A 120 -2.07 -21.65 -4.97
CA TYR A 120 -2.00 -21.83 -3.52
C TYR A 120 -3.38 -21.81 -2.86
N LYS A 121 -3.90 -22.98 -2.47
CA LYS A 121 -5.26 -23.10 -1.90
C LYS A 121 -5.31 -23.33 -0.39
N ASP A 122 -4.19 -23.69 0.23
CA ASP A 122 -4.15 -24.17 1.63
C ASP A 122 -3.20 -23.36 2.52
N LEU A 123 -3.03 -22.07 2.24
CA LEU A 123 -2.15 -21.19 3.02
C LEU A 123 -2.75 -20.87 4.38
N LYS A 124 -2.38 -21.64 5.41
CA LYS A 124 -2.93 -21.53 6.78
C LYS A 124 -2.73 -20.18 7.46
N LYS A 125 -1.66 -19.46 7.11
CA LYS A 125 -1.34 -18.14 7.69
C LYS A 125 -1.87 -16.97 6.86
N TYR A 126 -2.34 -17.24 5.64
CA TYR A 126 -2.88 -16.20 4.77
C TYR A 126 -4.27 -15.81 5.25
N LYS A 127 -4.50 -14.50 5.40
CA LYS A 127 -5.78 -13.91 5.78
C LYS A 127 -6.43 -13.30 4.54
N ALA A 128 -7.39 -14.00 3.96
CA ALA A 128 -8.08 -13.55 2.76
C ALA A 128 -8.78 -12.20 3.01
N GLN A 129 -8.57 -11.24 2.10
CA GLN A 129 -9.13 -9.88 2.14
C GLN A 129 -8.79 -9.04 3.38
N ASP A 130 -7.83 -9.50 4.17
CA ASP A 130 -7.32 -8.81 5.36
C ASP A 130 -5.83 -8.49 5.21
N TRP A 131 -5.26 -7.77 6.16
CA TRP A 131 -3.85 -7.38 6.17
C TRP A 131 -2.93 -8.57 6.39
N ASN A 132 -1.96 -8.75 5.52
CA ASN A 132 -0.93 -9.79 5.60
C ASN A 132 0.44 -9.14 5.60
N GLU A 133 1.38 -9.71 6.36
CA GLU A 133 2.74 -9.19 6.47
C GLU A 133 3.69 -9.93 5.52
N ILE A 134 4.64 -9.19 4.95
CA ILE A 134 5.84 -9.70 4.29
C ILE A 134 7.06 -9.11 5.00
N GLU A 135 7.96 -10.00 5.40
CA GLU A 135 9.26 -9.67 5.97
C GLU A 135 10.36 -10.32 5.12
N VAL A 136 11.36 -9.53 4.72
CA VAL A 136 12.52 -9.98 3.93
C VAL A 136 13.78 -9.45 4.61
N ILE A 137 14.74 -10.35 4.85
CA ILE A 137 16.01 -10.11 5.56
C ILE A 137 17.17 -10.44 4.63
#